data_AF-A0A938IVF5-F1
#
_entry.id   AF-A0A938IVF5-F1
#
_cell.length_a   1.000
_cell.length_b   1.000
_cell.length_c   1.000
_cell.angle_alpha   90.00
_cell.angle_beta   90.00
_cell.angle_gamma   90.00
#
_symmetry.space_group_name_H-M   'P 1'
#
loop_
_entity.id
_entity.type
_entity.pdbx_description
1 polymer ?
#
loop_
_entity_poly.entity_id
_entity_poly.type
_entity_poly.pdbx_seq_one_letter_code
_entity_poly.pdbx_strand_id
1 'polypeptide(L)' 'MTQTIYRPARRERFTIVTNHIMNDRRLSAAALGVLVYLLSLPDDWSIHSGQLQERFDVGREKMAMSRP' A
#
# COMPACT_ATOMS: atom_id res chain seq x y z
N MET A 1 26.19 25.32 -21.22
CA MET A 1 26.03 25.28 -19.75
C MET A 1 25.51 23.91 -19.38
N THR A 2 26.31 23.11 -18.67
CA THR A 2 25.97 21.72 -18.34
C THR A 2 25.10 21.70 -17.08
N GLN A 3 23.88 21.17 -17.18
CA GLN A 3 22.96 21.13 -16.07
C GLN A 3 23.30 19.92 -15.18
N THR A 4 23.92 20.17 -14.03
CA THR A 4 24.25 19.12 -13.05
C THR A 4 22.99 18.75 -12.28
N ILE A 5 22.43 17.56 -12.54
CA ILE A 5 21.30 17.04 -11.79
C ILE A 5 21.81 16.47 -10.46
N TYR A 6 21.49 17.15 -9.35
CA TYR A 6 21.76 16.64 -8.00
C TYR A 6 20.64 15.69 -7.56
N ARG A 7 20.95 14.39 -7.48
CA ARG A 7 20.05 13.36 -6.92
C ARG A 7 20.53 12.98 -5.52
N PRO A 8 19.91 13.47 -4.43
CA PRO A 8 20.27 13.01 -3.09
C PRO A 8 20.01 11.51 -2.97
N ALA A 9 20.90 10.80 -2.29
CA ALA A 9 20.68 9.39 -1.95
C ALA A 9 19.38 9.31 -1.12
N ARG A 10 18.39 8.54 -1.59
CA ARG A 10 17.14 8.33 -0.87
C ARG A 10 17.44 7.57 0.42
N ARG A 11 17.48 8.28 1.55
CA ARG A 11 17.72 7.72 2.89
C ARG A 11 16.45 7.18 3.55
N GLU A 12 15.29 7.41 2.94
CA GLU A 12 14.00 6.94 3.43
C GLU A 12 13.65 5.57 2.82
N ARG A 13 12.93 4.74 3.59
CA ARG A 13 12.37 3.48 3.10
C ARG A 13 11.12 3.81 2.31
N PHE A 14 11.13 3.53 1.00
CA PHE A 14 9.98 3.72 0.12
C PHE A 14 9.65 2.42 -0.60
N THR A 15 8.37 2.20 -0.87
CA THR A 15 7.88 1.05 -1.63
C THR A 15 7.54 1.52 -3.04
N ILE A 16 8.14 0.91 -4.06
CA ILE A 16 7.75 1.14 -5.46
C ILE A 16 6.68 0.11 -5.81
N VAL A 17 5.53 0.60 -6.28
CA VAL A 17 4.47 -0.23 -6.86
C VAL A 17 4.23 0.18 -8.30
N THR A 18 3.83 -0.76 -9.14
CA THR A 18 3.54 -0.47 -10.55
C THR A 18 2.22 0.30 -10.68
N ASN A 19 2.12 1.12 -11.73
CA ASN A 19 0.86 1.82 -12.02
C ASN A 19 -0.30 0.85 -12.27
N HIS A 20 -0.03 -0.38 -12.70
CA HIS A 20 -1.07 -1.40 -12.86
C HIS A 20 -1.80 -1.67 -11.54
N ILE A 21 -1.07 -1.83 -10.43
CA ILE A 21 -1.65 -2.04 -9.10
C ILE A 21 -2.47 -0.83 -8.66
N MET A 22 -1.95 0.38 -8.90
CA MET A 22 -2.61 1.63 -8.54
C MET A 22 -3.91 1.88 -9.33
N ASN A 23 -4.01 1.36 -10.55
CA ASN A 23 -5.16 1.53 -11.43
C ASN A 23 -6.06 0.29 -11.51
N ASP A 24 -5.80 -0.74 -10.71
CA ASP A 24 -6.58 -1.97 -10.71
C ASP A 24 -7.97 -1.71 -10.07
N ARG A 25 -8.99 -1.63 -10.92
CA ARG A 25 -10.39 -1.41 -10.49
C ARG A 25 -10.97 -2.56 -9.68
N ARG A 26 -10.31 -3.72 -9.65
CA ARG A 26 -10.72 -4.87 -8.81
C ARG A 26 -10.33 -4.66 -7.36
N LEU A 27 -9.40 -3.75 -7.07
CA LEU A 27 -8.98 -3.41 -5.72
C LEU A 27 -9.83 -2.25 -5.19
N SER A 28 -10.45 -2.46 -4.03
CA SER A 28 -10.96 -1.34 -3.25
C SER A 28 -9.79 -0.50 -2.72
N ALA A 29 -10.03 0.76 -2.36
CA ALA A 29 -9.01 1.61 -1.75
C ALA A 29 -8.41 0.98 -0.47
N ALA A 30 -9.23 0.28 0.32
CA ALA A 30 -8.77 -0.46 1.49
C ALA A 30 -7.86 -1.64 1.10
N ALA A 31 -8.25 -2.44 0.10
CA ALA A 31 -7.44 -3.56 -0.38
C ALA A 31 -6.10 -3.08 -0.97
N LEU A 32 -6.08 -1.96 -1.70
CA LEU A 32 -4.87 -1.33 -2.20
C LEU A 32 -3.97 -0.87 -1.04
N GLY A 33 -4.54 -0.24 -0.01
CA GLY A 33 -3.80 0.20 1.18
C GLY A 33 -3.14 -0.98 1.92
N VAL A 34 -3.87 -2.08 2.10
CA VAL A 34 -3.34 -3.33 2.68
C VAL A 34 -2.19 -3.88 1.83
N LEU A 35 -2.37 -3.97 0.52
CA LEU A 35 -1.35 -4.49 -0.39
C LEU A 35 -0.07 -3.67 -0.35
N VAL A 36 -0.16 -2.33 -0.46
CA VAL A 36 1.00 -1.44 -0.41
C VAL A 36 1.73 -1.54 0.92
N TYR A 37 0.98 -1.67 2.02
CA TYR A 37 1.57 -1.88 3.33
C TYR A 37 2.33 -3.21 3.43
N LEU A 38 1.74 -4.31 2.97
CA LEU A 38 2.41 -5.60 2.96
C LEU A 38 3.71 -5.55 2.13
N LEU A 39 3.68 -4.88 0.98
CA LEU A 39 4.87 -4.68 0.13
C LEU A 39 5.95 -3.77 0.75
N SER A 40 5.62 -3.04 1.81
CA SER A 40 6.58 -2.23 2.57
C SER A 40 7.29 -2.97 3.69
N LEU A 41 6.82 -4.19 4.02
CA LEU A 41 7.38 -5.01 5.08
C LEU A 41 8.55 -5.86 4.55
N PRO A 42 9.47 -6.30 5.43
CA PRO A 42 10.50 -7.26 5.06
C PRO A 42 9.91 -8.60 4.59
N ASP A 43 10.65 -9.35 3.76
CA ASP A 43 10.21 -10.65 3.22
C ASP A 43 9.90 -11.68 4.34
N ASP A 44 10.67 -11.67 5.43
CA ASP A 44 10.48 -12.53 6.60
C ASP A 44 9.35 -12.08 7.55
N TRP A 45 8.54 -11.10 7.18
CA TRP A 45 7.50 -10.58 8.06
C TRP A 45 6.31 -11.56 8.17
N SER A 46 5.99 -11.97 9.40
CA SER A 46 4.80 -12.78 9.68
C SER A 46 3.54 -11.91 9.79
N ILE A 47 2.58 -12.16 8.89
CA ILE A 47 1.30 -11.44 8.87
C ILE A 47 0.42 -11.92 10.02
N HIS A 48 0.08 -11.01 10.93
CA HIS A 48 -0.89 -11.25 12.00
C HIS A 48 -2.19 -10.52 11.66
N SER A 49 -3.29 -11.26 11.50
CA SER A 49 -4.60 -10.70 11.10
C SER A 49 -5.14 -9.66 12.10
N GLY A 50 -4.78 -9.75 13.38
CA GLY A 50 -5.12 -8.75 14.40
C GLY A 50 -4.44 -7.40 14.17
N GLN A 51 -3.17 -7.41 13.78
CA GLN A 51 -2.42 -6.18 13.47
C GLN A 51 -2.97 -5.47 12.23
N LEU A 52 -3.44 -6.24 11.24
CA LEU A 52 -4.05 -5.68 10.04
C LEU A 52 -5.40 -5.01 10.35
N GLN A 53 -6.20 -5.63 11.22
CA GLN A 53 -7.49 -5.08 11.66
C GLN A 53 -7.32 -3.77 12.45
N GLU A 54 -6.36 -3.73 13.38
CA GLU A 54 -6.04 -2.53 14.16
C GLU A 54 -5.53 -1.39 13.25
N ARG A 55 -4.63 -1.69 12.32
CA ARG A 55 -3.97 -0.67 11.50
C ARG A 55 -4.87 -0.04 10.44
N PHE A 56 -5.75 -0.83 9.83
CA PHE A 56 -6.61 -0.35 8.74
C PHE A 56 -8.02 0.02 9.21
N ASP A 57 -8.27 -0.04 10.52
CA ASP A 57 -9.58 0.19 11.13
C ASP A 57 -10.68 -0.55 10.33
N VAL A 58 -10.38 -1.80 9.94
CA VAL A 58 -11.33 -2.65 9.20
C VAL A 58 -12.34 -3.20 10.21
N GLY A 59 -13.00 -2.30 10.91
CA GLY A 59 -14.23 -2.55 11.64
C GLY A 59 -15.37 -2.53 10.64
N ARG A 60 -15.78 -3.71 10.18
CA ARG A 60 -17.18 -4.08 9.88
C ARG A 60 -18.10 -3.15 9.04
N GLU A 61 -17.63 -2.08 8.40
CA GLU A 61 -18.50 -1.01 7.87
C GLU A 61 -18.32 -0.68 6.36
N LYS A 62 -17.61 -1.52 5.60
CA LYS A 62 -17.56 -1.41 4.13
C LYS A 62 -17.89 -2.72 3.41
N MET A 63 -18.69 -3.59 4.05
CA MET A 63 -19.37 -4.74 3.42
C MET A 63 -20.90 -4.55 3.35
N ALA A 64 -21.37 -3.32 3.51
CA ALA A 64 -22.73 -2.90 3.19
C ALA A 64 -22.64 -1.66 2.28
N MET A 65 -23.50 -1.60 1.26
CA MET A 65 -23.47 -0.68 0.09
C MET A 65 -22.28 -0.91 -0.85
N SER A 66 -22.45 -1.34 -2.11
CA SER A 66 -23.62 -1.28 -2.97
C SER A 66 -23.49 -2.35 -4.08
N ARG A 67 -24.32 -3.39 -3.99
CA ARG A 67 -25.09 -3.87 -5.15
C ARG A 67 -26.38 -3.05 -5.12
N PRO A 68 -26.98 -2.63 -6.24
CA PRO A 68 -27.05 -3.31 -7.54
C PRO A 68 -26.08 -2.78 -8.62
#